data_AF-A0A4V1KQQ1-F1
#
_entry.id   AF-A0A4V1KQQ1-F1
#
_cell.length_a   1.000
_cell.length_b   1.000
_cell.length_c   1.000
_cell.angle_alpha   90.00
_cell.angle_beta   90.00
_cell.angle_gamma   90.00
#
_symmetry.space_group_name_H-M   'P 1'
#
loop_
_entity.id
_entity.type
_entity.pdbx_description
1 polymer ?
#
loop_
_entity_poly.entity_id
_entity_poly.type
_entity_poly.pdbx_seq_one_letter_code
_entity_poly.pdbx_strand_id
1 'polypeptide(L)'
;TDQFPIDVFEVTQAMLVILESGGIQGGGINFDAKVRRNSIDLEDKFIAHIAGMDTFARGLIAADHILTNTKYKALRKNRYASFDSGTGSQFEKGELSLEQLSELGRKIGEPKAISGQQELYEQIIANAF
;
A
#
# COMPACT_ATOMS: atom_id res chain seq x y z
N THR A 1 1.34 10.56 20.87
CA THR A 1 1.53 9.70 22.07
C THR A 1 2.86 8.98 22.00
N ASP A 2 3.46 8.88 20.81
CA ASP A 2 4.82 8.38 20.56
C ASP A 2 4.98 6.96 21.09
N GLN A 3 3.98 6.13 20.81
CA GLN A 3 3.99 4.72 21.16
C GLN A 3 4.75 3.93 20.11
N PHE A 4 5.32 2.80 20.54
CA PHE A 4 5.80 1.79 19.61
C PHE A 4 4.64 1.24 18.77
N PRO A 5 4.90 0.86 17.51
CA PRO A 5 3.89 0.26 16.65
C PRO A 5 3.50 -1.12 17.18
N ILE A 6 2.23 -1.47 17.00
CA ILE A 6 1.70 -2.78 17.39
C ILE A 6 0.65 -3.31 16.39
N ASP A 7 0.07 -2.45 15.56
CA ASP A 7 -0.91 -2.83 14.56
C ASP A 7 -0.21 -3.42 13.33
N VAL A 8 -0.23 -4.75 13.23
CA VAL A 8 0.39 -5.47 12.10
C VAL A 8 -0.36 -5.20 10.80
N PHE A 9 -1.67 -4.96 10.83
CA PHE A 9 -2.46 -4.70 9.62
C PHE A 9 -2.08 -3.36 8.99
N GLU A 10 -1.92 -2.31 9.80
CA GLU A 10 -1.44 -1.00 9.34
C GLU A 10 0.02 -1.07 8.88
N VAL A 11 0.89 -1.73 9.65
CA VAL A 11 2.32 -1.83 9.31
C VAL A 11 2.53 -2.65 8.03
N THR A 12 1.74 -3.70 7.80
CA THR A 12 1.77 -4.46 6.54
C THR A 12 1.45 -3.56 5.34
N GLN A 13 0.42 -2.72 5.44
CA GLN A 13 0.07 -1.78 4.38
C GLN A 13 1.17 -0.74 4.13
N ALA A 14 1.80 -0.23 5.19
CA ALA A 14 2.95 0.66 5.04
C ALA A 14 4.14 -0.05 4.36
N MET A 15 4.40 -1.32 4.70
CA MET A 15 5.47 -2.10 4.09
C MET A 15 5.20 -2.42 2.62
N LEU A 16 3.93 -2.58 2.19
CA LEU A 16 3.60 -2.70 0.75
C LEU A 16 4.12 -1.50 -0.04
N VAL A 17 3.86 -0.28 0.46
CA VAL A 17 4.32 0.95 -0.19
C VAL A 17 5.84 1.03 -0.23
N ILE A 18 6.51 0.72 0.89
CA ILE A 18 7.98 0.77 0.99
C ILE A 18 8.62 -0.23 0.05
N LEU A 19 8.15 -1.48 0.02
CA LEU A 19 8.68 -2.52 -0.87
C LEU A 19 8.48 -2.17 -2.34
N GLU A 20 7.29 -1.71 -2.73
CA GLU A 20 7.02 -1.30 -4.11
C GLU A 20 7.84 -0.08 -4.54
N SER A 21 8.28 0.76 -3.59
CA SER A 21 9.13 1.94 -3.84
C SER A 21 10.63 1.63 -3.88
N GLY A 22 11.03 0.35 -3.82
CA GLY A 22 12.44 -0.07 -3.82
C GLY A 22 13.10 -0.09 -2.44
N GLY A 23 12.31 -0.14 -1.37
CA GLY A 23 12.79 -0.20 0.00
C GLY A 23 13.17 1.16 0.59
N ILE A 24 13.82 1.13 1.77
CA ILE A 24 14.21 2.33 2.53
C ILE A 24 15.52 2.98 2.05
N GLN A 25 16.19 2.37 1.07
CA GLN A 25 17.44 2.85 0.47
C GLN A 25 18.49 3.23 1.53
N GLY A 26 18.96 4.48 1.55
CA GLY A 26 19.92 4.98 2.55
C GLY A 26 19.32 5.34 3.92
N GLY A 27 18.01 5.13 4.11
CA GLY A 27 17.29 5.37 5.34
C GLY A 27 17.20 4.15 6.27
N GLY A 28 16.33 4.27 7.28
CA GLY A 28 16.12 3.28 8.33
C GLY A 28 14.73 3.37 8.92
N ILE A 29 14.31 2.33 9.65
CA ILE A 29 13.13 2.39 10.52
C ILE A 29 13.60 2.88 11.89
N ASN A 30 13.34 4.15 12.19
CA ASN A 30 13.68 4.76 13.47
C ASN A 30 12.49 4.67 14.44
N PHE A 31 12.72 4.14 15.64
CA PHE A 31 11.72 4.18 16.71
C PHE A 31 11.80 5.53 17.44
N ASP A 32 11.18 6.55 16.85
CA ASP A 32 10.89 7.81 17.55
C ASP A 32 9.66 7.62 18.46
N ALA A 33 9.86 6.77 19.47
CA ALA A 33 8.85 6.28 20.37
C ALA A 33 9.39 6.15 21.80
N LYS A 34 8.48 6.14 22.77
CA LYS A 34 8.79 6.03 24.19
C LYS A 34 7.89 5.02 24.87
N VAL A 35 8.45 4.39 25.90
CA VAL A 35 7.65 3.62 26.86
C VAL A 35 6.64 4.55 27.55
N ARG A 36 5.58 3.97 28.13
CA ARG A 36 4.57 4.76 28.83
C ARG A 36 5.17 5.49 30.02
N ARG A 37 4.52 6.57 30.45
CA ARG A 37 4.93 7.32 31.65
C ARG A 37 4.99 6.44 32.90
N ASN A 38 4.11 5.44 32.99
CA ASN A 38 4.00 4.50 34.10
C ASN A 38 4.72 3.15 33.86
N SER A 39 5.40 2.99 32.72
CA SER A 39 6.33 1.89 32.46
C SER A 39 7.71 2.30 32.98
N ILE A 40 7.97 2.03 34.25
CA ILE A 40 9.12 2.57 35.00
C ILE A 40 10.27 1.58 35.13
N ASP A 41 10.06 0.32 34.78
CA ASP A 41 11.07 -0.72 34.91
C ASP A 41 12.02 -0.67 33.71
N LEU A 42 13.29 -1.01 33.93
CA LEU A 42 14.28 -0.96 32.85
C LEU A 42 13.93 -1.95 31.72
N GLU A 43 13.33 -3.09 32.07
CA GLU A 43 12.90 -4.12 31.13
C GLU A 43 11.78 -3.65 30.19
N ASP A 44 10.95 -2.67 30.58
CA ASP A 44 9.90 -2.11 29.73
C ASP A 44 10.47 -1.54 28.43
N LYS A 45 11.70 -0.99 28.48
CA LYS A 45 12.37 -0.49 27.28
C LYS A 45 12.66 -1.62 26.30
N PHE A 46 13.12 -2.76 26.79
CA PHE A 46 13.40 -3.93 25.95
C PHE A 46 12.11 -4.52 25.39
N ILE A 47 11.10 -4.69 26.25
CA ILE A 47 9.78 -5.21 25.85
C ILE A 47 9.19 -4.35 24.72
N ALA A 48 9.23 -3.01 24.86
CA ALA A 48 8.67 -2.10 23.86
C ALA A 48 9.44 -2.11 22.53
N HIS A 49 10.78 -2.13 22.56
CA HIS A 49 11.58 -2.20 21.32
C HIS A 49 11.42 -3.54 20.63
N ILE A 50 11.44 -4.66 21.35
CA ILE A 50 11.22 -5.99 20.79
C ILE A 50 9.85 -6.05 20.12
N ALA A 51 8.79 -5.56 20.80
CA ALA A 51 7.45 -5.52 20.22
C ALA A 51 7.38 -4.68 18.94
N GLY A 52 8.01 -3.49 18.93
CA GLY A 52 8.04 -2.63 17.75
C GLY A 52 8.84 -3.25 16.58
N MET A 53 10.00 -3.84 16.88
CA MET A 53 10.84 -4.53 15.91
C MET A 53 10.12 -5.72 15.29
N ASP A 54 9.51 -6.59 16.11
CA ASP A 54 8.75 -7.75 15.65
C ASP A 54 7.53 -7.33 14.83
N THR A 55 6.84 -6.24 15.20
CA THR A 55 5.69 -5.73 14.44
C THR A 55 6.11 -5.30 13.03
N PHE A 56 7.20 -4.55 12.91
CA PHE A 56 7.74 -4.18 11.59
C PHE A 56 8.26 -5.38 10.80
N ALA A 57 8.97 -6.31 11.44
CA ALA A 57 9.45 -7.52 10.78
C ALA A 57 8.30 -8.39 10.25
N ARG A 58 7.25 -8.59 11.05
CA ARG A 58 6.05 -9.33 10.65
C ARG A 58 5.32 -8.63 9.50
N GLY A 59 5.11 -7.32 9.60
CA GLY A 59 4.47 -6.56 8.53
C GLY A 59 5.28 -6.58 7.22
N LEU A 60 6.61 -6.61 7.31
CA LEU A 60 7.50 -6.74 6.16
C LEU A 60 7.35 -8.11 5.48
N ILE A 61 7.37 -9.19 6.26
CA ILE A 61 7.17 -10.56 5.77
C ILE A 61 5.78 -10.71 5.11
N ALA A 62 4.73 -10.21 5.77
CA ALA A 62 3.38 -10.25 5.24
C ALA A 62 3.25 -9.45 3.93
N ALA A 63 3.83 -8.25 3.87
CA ALA A 63 3.84 -7.42 2.67
C ALA A 63 4.58 -8.09 1.50
N ASP A 64 5.74 -8.70 1.76
CA ASP A 64 6.46 -9.49 0.75
C ASP A 64 5.61 -10.66 0.25
N HIS A 65 4.98 -11.40 1.15
CA HIS A 65 4.07 -12.49 0.78
C HIS A 65 2.89 -11.99 -0.08
N ILE A 66 2.27 -10.86 0.27
CA ILE A 66 1.19 -10.25 -0.52
C ILE A 66 1.68 -9.93 -1.94
N LEU A 67 2.85 -9.29 -2.07
CA LEU A 67 3.37 -8.86 -3.37
C LEU A 67 3.83 -10.02 -4.26
N THR A 68 4.28 -11.12 -3.66
CA THR A 68 4.89 -12.26 -4.37
C THR A 68 3.91 -13.41 -4.61
N ASN A 69 3.00 -13.69 -3.68
CA ASN A 69 2.18 -14.90 -3.68
C ASN A 69 0.67 -14.65 -3.87
N THR A 70 0.25 -13.39 -4.01
CA THR A 70 -1.17 -13.06 -4.20
C THR A 70 -1.44 -12.34 -5.52
N LYS A 71 -2.72 -12.12 -5.83
CA LYS A 71 -3.14 -11.35 -7.01
C LYS A 71 -3.08 -9.83 -6.83
N TYR A 72 -2.64 -9.32 -5.67
CA TYR A 72 -2.67 -7.89 -5.32
C TYR A 72 -2.17 -6.98 -6.47
N LYS A 73 -0.95 -7.23 -6.96
CA LYS A 73 -0.36 -6.43 -8.05
C LYS A 73 -1.13 -6.54 -9.36
N ALA A 74 -1.62 -7.74 -9.69
CA ALA A 74 -2.38 -7.97 -10.91
C ALA A 74 -3.75 -7.28 -10.87
N LEU A 75 -4.44 -7.32 -9.73
CA LEU A 75 -5.72 -6.63 -9.53
C LEU A 75 -5.55 -5.11 -9.71
N ARG A 76 -4.53 -4.53 -9.08
CA ARG A 76 -4.23 -3.11 -9.20
C ARG A 76 -3.85 -2.73 -10.64
N LYS A 77 -2.98 -3.49 -11.31
CA LYS A 77 -2.63 -3.25 -12.72
C LYS A 77 -3.86 -3.30 -13.62
N ASN A 78 -4.68 -4.33 -13.49
CA ASN A 78 -5.87 -4.52 -14.33
C ASN A 78 -6.89 -3.38 -14.16
N ARG A 79 -6.98 -2.78 -12.96
CA ARG A 79 -7.86 -1.63 -12.70
C ARG A 79 -7.54 -0.41 -13.57
N TYR A 80 -6.27 -0.23 -13.96
CA TYR A 80 -5.80 0.90 -14.76
C TYR A 80 -5.44 0.54 -16.20
N ALA A 81 -5.73 -0.68 -16.64
CA ALA A 81 -5.33 -1.18 -17.96
C ALA A 81 -5.88 -0.36 -19.17
N SER A 82 -6.92 0.45 -18.96
CA SER A 82 -7.43 1.36 -20.01
C SER A 82 -6.43 2.45 -20.38
N PHE A 83 -5.47 2.77 -19.52
CA PHE A 83 -4.42 3.77 -19.78
C PHE A 83 -3.18 3.16 -20.44
N ASP A 84 -3.01 1.84 -20.41
CA ASP A 84 -1.86 1.16 -21.00
C ASP A 84 -1.89 1.12 -22.55
N SER A 85 -3.02 1.45 -23.18
CA SER A 85 -3.17 1.37 -24.64
C SER A 85 -4.22 2.34 -25.21
N GLY A 86 -4.23 2.46 -26.55
CA GLY A 86 -5.24 3.24 -27.27
C GLY A 86 -5.31 4.71 -26.83
N THR A 87 -6.53 5.25 -26.81
CA THR A 87 -6.79 6.65 -26.44
C THR A 87 -6.47 6.96 -24.98
N GLY A 88 -6.52 5.98 -24.08
CA GLY A 88 -6.13 6.17 -22.68
C GLY A 88 -4.62 6.43 -22.54
N SER A 89 -3.79 5.73 -23.31
CA SER A 89 -2.34 5.97 -23.33
C SER A 89 -1.98 7.31 -23.96
N GLN A 90 -2.68 7.70 -25.04
CA GLN A 90 -2.52 9.03 -25.66
C GLN A 90 -2.90 10.15 -24.68
N PHE A 91 -3.97 9.96 -23.91
CA PHE A 91 -4.37 10.89 -22.85
C PHE A 91 -3.30 11.03 -21.77
N GLU A 92 -2.78 9.90 -21.24
CA GLU A 92 -1.77 9.92 -20.18
C GLU A 92 -0.47 10.61 -20.62
N LYS A 93 -0.10 10.50 -21.90
CA LYS A 93 1.06 11.17 -22.50
C LYS A 93 0.83 12.64 -22.87
N GLY A 94 -0.39 13.15 -22.68
CA GLY A 94 -0.73 14.53 -23.04
C GLY A 94 -0.84 14.78 -24.55
N GLU A 95 -1.09 13.74 -25.34
CA GLU A 95 -1.18 13.83 -26.81
C GLU A 95 -2.57 14.25 -27.31
N LEU A 96 -3.55 14.35 -26.41
CA LEU A 96 -4.94 14.70 -26.73
C LEU A 96 -5.30 16.09 -26.23
N SER A 97 -5.91 16.89 -27.12
CA SER A 97 -6.53 18.16 -26.74
C SER A 97 -7.86 17.94 -26.02
N LEU A 98 -8.37 19.00 -25.37
CA LEU A 98 -9.66 18.96 -24.70
C LEU A 98 -10.81 18.68 -25.70
N GLU A 99 -10.71 19.21 -26.92
CA GLU A 99 -11.68 18.97 -28.00
C GLU A 99 -11.71 17.50 -28.41
N GLN A 100 -10.54 16.87 -28.57
CA GLN A 100 -10.44 15.45 -28.91
C GLN A 100 -11.01 14.55 -27.80
N LEU A 101 -10.78 14.90 -26.52
CA LEU A 101 -11.38 14.20 -25.39
C LEU A 101 -12.90 14.36 -25.35
N SER A 102 -13.41 15.55 -25.68
CA SER A 102 -14.85 15.83 -25.77
C SER A 102 -15.53 14.97 -26.84
N GLU A 103 -14.91 14.87 -28.02
CA GLU A 103 -15.40 14.02 -29.11
C GLU A 103 -15.38 12.53 -28.72
N LEU A 104 -14.31 12.07 -28.07
CA LEU A 104 -14.19 10.70 -27.59
C LEU A 104 -15.32 10.36 -26.61
N GLY A 105 -15.60 11.24 -25.63
CA GLY A 105 -16.68 11.04 -24.67
C GLY A 105 -18.06 10.95 -25.34
N ARG A 106 -18.32 11.80 -26.34
CA ARG A 106 -19.58 11.76 -27.12
C ARG A 106 -19.72 10.47 -27.94
N LYS A 107 -18.61 9.91 -28.43
CA LYS A 107 -18.60 8.70 -29.26
C LYS A 107 -18.73 7.41 -28.44
N ILE A 108 -18.10 7.34 -27.27
CA ILE A 108 -18.11 6.13 -26.43
C ILE A 108 -19.45 5.94 -25.71
N GLY A 109 -20.10 7.05 -25.32
CA GLY A 109 -21.34 7.01 -24.53
C GLY A 109 -21.08 6.68 -23.06
N GLU A 110 -22.06 6.04 -22.41
CA GLU A 110 -22.02 5.79 -20.97
C GLU A 110 -20.87 4.82 -20.59
N PRO A 111 -19.98 5.21 -19.65
CA PRO A 111 -18.94 4.31 -19.15
C PRO A 111 -19.53 3.08 -18.44
N LYS A 112 -18.81 1.95 -18.51
CA LYS A 112 -19.19 0.76 -17.75
C LYS A 112 -18.87 0.96 -16.26
N ALA A 113 -19.82 0.64 -15.39
CA ALA A 113 -19.54 0.51 -13.96
C ALA A 113 -18.62 -0.69 -13.71
N ILE A 114 -17.51 -0.46 -13.00
CA ILE A 114 -16.53 -1.52 -12.65
C ILE A 114 -16.37 -1.50 -11.12
N SER A 115 -16.67 -2.63 -10.47
CA SER A 115 -16.51 -2.79 -9.01
C SER A 115 -15.08 -2.47 -8.56
N GLY A 116 -14.95 -1.80 -7.41
CA GLY A 116 -13.66 -1.50 -6.78
C GLY A 116 -13.04 -2.69 -6.03
N GLN A 117 -13.85 -3.71 -5.70
CA GLN A 117 -13.44 -4.90 -4.96
C GLN A 117 -12.69 -4.59 -3.65
N GLN A 118 -13.09 -3.56 -2.92
CA GLN A 118 -12.36 -3.07 -1.75
C GLN A 118 -12.20 -4.16 -0.67
N GLU A 119 -13.27 -4.89 -0.38
CA GLU A 119 -13.27 -5.96 0.62
C GLU A 119 -12.33 -7.12 0.23
N LEU A 120 -12.12 -7.36 -1.07
CA LEU A 120 -11.14 -8.33 -1.55
C LEU A 120 -9.71 -7.86 -1.27
N TYR A 121 -9.40 -6.57 -1.46
CA TYR A 121 -8.09 -6.02 -1.14
C TYR A 121 -7.83 -6.09 0.38
N GLU A 122 -8.80 -5.70 1.18
CA GLU A 122 -8.72 -5.76 2.64
C GLU A 122 -8.55 -7.21 3.12
N GLN A 123 -9.27 -8.16 2.51
CA GLN A 123 -9.14 -9.60 2.81
C GLN A 123 -7.75 -10.15 2.45
N ILE A 124 -7.15 -9.73 1.32
CA ILE A 124 -5.79 -10.13 0.95
C ILE A 124 -4.79 -9.71 2.03
N ILE A 125 -4.95 -8.49 2.58
CA ILE A 125 -4.07 -7.97 3.63
C ILE A 125 -4.32 -8.72 4.96
N ALA A 126 -5.59 -8.88 5.34
CA ALA A 126 -5.96 -9.48 6.63
C ALA A 126 -5.55 -10.96 6.76
N ASN A 127 -5.40 -11.67 5.65
CA ASN A 127 -5.04 -13.10 5.63
C ASN A 127 -3.55 -13.36 5.35
N ALA A 128 -2.70 -12.33 5.38
CA ALA A 128 -1.28 -12.44 5.03
C ALA A 128 -0.35 -12.70 6.22
N PHE A 129 -0.87 -12.75 7.44
CA PHE A 129 -0.12 -12.93 8.68
C PHE A 129 -0.80 -13.92 9.64
#